data_AF-A0A952VLE7-F1
#
_entry.id   AF-A0A952VLE7-F1
#
_cell.length_a   1.000
_cell.length_b   1.000
_cell.length_c   1.000
_cell.angle_alpha   90.00
_cell.angle_beta   90.00
_cell.angle_gamma   90.00
#
_symmetry.space_group_name_H-M   'P 1'
#
loop_
_entity.id
_entity.type
_entity.pdbx_description
1 polymer ?
#
loop_
_entity_poly.entity_id
_entity_poly.type
_entity_poly.pdbx_seq_one_letter_code
_entity_poly.pdbx_strand_id
1 'polypeptide(L)'
;MTSLILAYRPFIDPINFDRYWYLLLFPMVFFLAVGYKSVRTVDMKLYWRQVFMFSTQLIVGLVLLGTGFYLAIRVLLPIIAPLDR
;
A
#
# COMPACT_ATOMS: atom_id res chain seq x y z
N MET A 1 21.31 17.29 -27.08
CA MET A 1 22.44 17.20 -26.15
C MET A 1 21.88 17.19 -24.75
N THR A 2 21.84 16.02 -24.10
CA THR A 2 21.29 15.88 -22.75
C THR A 2 22.40 16.19 -21.76
N SER A 3 22.36 17.38 -21.15
CA SER A 3 23.28 17.75 -20.09
C SER A 3 23.03 16.86 -18.86
N LEU A 4 24.02 16.06 -18.48
CA LEU A 4 23.97 15.16 -17.33
C LEU A 4 24.18 16.01 -16.05
N ILE A 5 23.10 16.63 -15.57
CA ILE A 5 23.11 17.34 -14.29
C ILE A 5 22.81 16.33 -13.19
N LEU A 6 23.83 15.99 -12.40
CA LEU A 6 23.77 15.07 -11.25
C LEU A 6 23.12 15.73 -10.01
N ALA A 7 22.02 16.47 -10.19
CA ALA A 7 21.34 17.19 -9.11
C ALA A 7 19.97 16.55 -8.77
N TYR A 8 19.90 15.22 -8.73
CA TYR A 8 18.73 14.56 -8.15
C TYR A 8 18.63 14.91 -6.67
N ARG A 9 17.50 15.46 -6.25
CA ARG A 9 17.20 15.82 -4.86
C ARG A 9 16.16 14.82 -4.33
N PRO A 10 16.57 13.79 -3.57
CA PRO A 10 15.69 12.67 -3.20
C PRO A 10 14.36 13.02 -2.53
N PHE A 11 14.28 14.19 -1.88
CA PHE A 11 13.09 14.67 -1.17
C PHE A 11 12.30 15.74 -1.94
N ILE A 12 12.84 16.26 -3.04
CA ILE A 12 12.22 17.33 -3.84
C ILE A 12 11.80 16.80 -5.20
N ASP A 13 12.68 16.03 -5.84
CA ASP A 13 12.43 15.47 -7.16
C ASP A 13 11.69 14.13 -7.01
N PRO A 14 10.62 13.89 -7.80
CA PRO A 14 9.87 12.66 -7.73
C PRO A 14 10.71 11.47 -8.17
N ILE A 15 10.58 10.37 -7.45
CA ILE A 15 11.09 9.09 -7.93
C ILE A 15 10.21 8.62 -9.10
N ASN A 16 10.84 8.23 -10.21
CA ASN A 16 10.14 7.68 -11.39
C ASN A 16 9.68 6.24 -11.12
N PHE A 17 8.74 6.06 -10.19
CA PHE A 17 8.17 4.78 -9.77
C PHE A 17 6.64 4.79 -9.77
N ASP A 18 6.05 5.78 -10.42
CA ASP A 18 4.61 6.01 -10.56
C ASP A 18 3.88 4.79 -11.12
N ARG A 19 4.39 4.15 -12.19
CA ARG A 19 3.77 2.94 -12.77
C ARG A 19 3.65 1.77 -11.79
N TYR A 20 4.53 1.71 -10.79
CA TYR A 20 4.63 0.61 -9.83
C TYR A 20 4.35 1.07 -8.39
N TRP A 21 3.62 2.19 -8.23
CA TRP A 21 3.33 2.78 -6.92
C TRP A 21 2.76 1.79 -5.90
N TYR A 22 1.92 0.85 -6.36
CA TYR A 22 1.29 -0.17 -5.52
C TYR A 22 2.30 -1.14 -4.90
N LEU A 23 3.46 -1.35 -5.53
CA LEU A 23 4.52 -2.18 -4.97
C LEU A 23 5.16 -1.53 -3.74
N LEU A 24 5.13 -0.20 -3.62
CA LEU A 24 5.63 0.53 -2.46
C LEU A 24 4.79 0.28 -1.20
N LEU A 25 3.57 -0.24 -1.33
CA LEU A 25 2.74 -0.62 -0.19
C LEU A 25 3.35 -1.79 0.59
N PHE A 26 4.00 -2.74 -0.08
CA PHE A 26 4.62 -3.90 0.57
C PHE A 26 5.72 -3.50 1.57
N PRO A 27 6.78 -2.77 1.17
CA PRO A 27 7.81 -2.33 2.11
C PRO A 27 7.25 -1.37 3.15
N MET A 28 6.34 -0.47 2.78
CA MET A 28 5.72 0.46 3.74
C MET A 28 4.98 -0.29 4.87
N VAL A 29 4.11 -1.23 4.52
CA VAL A 29 3.36 -2.04 5.49
C VAL A 29 4.29 -2.92 6.32
N PHE A 30 5.33 -3.50 5.70
CA PHE A 30 6.32 -4.29 6.43
C PHE A 30 7.07 -3.46 7.48
N PHE A 31 7.57 -2.28 7.12
CA PHE A 31 8.27 -1.41 8.08
C PHE A 31 7.34 -0.86 9.15
N LEU A 32 6.07 -0.58 8.81
CA LEU A 32 5.03 -0.26 9.79
C LEU A 32 4.83 -1.41 10.79
N ALA A 33 4.75 -2.64 10.29
CA ALA A 33 4.59 -3.83 11.12
C ALA A 33 5.79 -4.06 12.04
N VAL A 34 7.02 -3.88 11.54
CA VAL A 34 8.26 -3.90 12.33
C VAL A 34 8.17 -2.89 13.47
N GLY A 35 7.84 -1.63 13.16
CA GLY A 35 7.67 -0.57 14.16
C GLY A 35 6.61 -0.92 15.21
N TYR A 36 5.40 -1.27 14.77
CA TYR A 36 4.28 -1.58 15.67
C TYR A 36 4.54 -2.81 16.55
N LYS A 37 5.05 -3.89 15.97
CA LYS A 37 5.31 -5.14 16.71
C LYS A 37 6.51 -5.04 17.63
N SER A 38 7.45 -4.11 17.40
CA SER A 38 8.59 -3.92 18.29
C SER A 38 8.16 -3.52 19.71
N VAL A 39 7.06 -2.78 19.84
CA VAL A 39 6.54 -2.31 21.14
C VAL A 39 5.35 -3.13 21.66
N ARG A 40 4.67 -3.88 20.79
CA ARG A 40 3.45 -4.64 21.16
C ARG A 40 3.64 -6.15 21.31
N THR A 41 4.79 -6.70 20.92
CA THR A 41 5.03 -8.14 21.04
C THR A 41 5.55 -8.48 22.44
N VAL A 42 4.84 -9.35 23.16
CA VAL A 42 5.25 -9.82 24.51
C VAL A 42 6.36 -10.87 24.43
N ASP A 43 6.26 -11.81 23.50
CA ASP A 43 7.27 -12.86 23.29
C ASP A 43 8.08 -12.61 22.02
N MET A 44 9.36 -12.27 22.21
CA MET A 44 10.27 -11.96 21.10
C MET A 44 10.55 -13.16 20.19
N LYS A 45 10.37 -14.41 20.66
CA LYS A 45 10.50 -15.60 19.80
C LYS A 45 9.45 -15.61 18.68
N LEU A 46 8.31 -14.97 18.91
CA LEU A 46 7.21 -14.89 17.95
C LEU A 46 7.25 -13.61 17.11
N TYR A 47 8.19 -12.70 17.36
CA TYR A 47 8.24 -11.37 16.77
C TYR A 47 8.16 -11.40 15.24
N TRP A 48 9.10 -12.08 14.58
CA TRP A 48 9.13 -12.12 13.11
C TRP A 48 7.89 -12.78 12.53
N ARG A 49 7.40 -13.86 13.14
CA ARG A 49 6.14 -14.51 12.73
C ARG A 49 4.97 -13.52 12.80
N GLN A 50 4.89 -12.74 13.88
CA GLN A 50 3.85 -11.74 14.05
C GLN A 50 4.00 -10.54 13.11
N VAL A 51 5.22 -10.10 12.81
CA VAL A 51 5.49 -9.04 11.82
C VAL A 51 4.99 -9.48 10.44
N PHE A 52 5.35 -10.69 9.99
CA PHE A 52 4.90 -11.21 8.70
C PHE A 52 3.38 -11.40 8.66
N MET A 53 2.79 -12.03 9.68
CA MET A 53 1.33 -12.19 9.75
C MET A 53 0.60 -10.86 9.71
N PHE A 54 1.03 -9.88 10.50
CA PHE A 54 0.41 -8.55 10.56
C PHE A 54 0.58 -7.79 9.24
N SER A 55 1.75 -7.88 8.60
CA SER A 55 1.99 -7.29 7.28
C SER A 55 1.07 -7.89 6.22
N THR A 56 0.95 -9.21 6.19
CA THR A 56 0.05 -9.92 5.26
C THR A 56 -1.41 -9.53 5.51
N GLN A 57 -1.86 -9.49 6.76
CA GLN A 57 -3.22 -9.07 7.12
C GLN A 57 -3.53 -7.65 6.63
N LEU A 58 -2.61 -6.70 6.80
CA LEU A 58 -2.78 -5.33 6.34
C LEU A 58 -2.85 -5.24 4.81
N ILE A 59 -1.95 -5.92 4.09
CA ILE A 59 -1.95 -5.93 2.62
C ILE A 59 -3.26 -6.55 2.10
N VAL A 60 -3.65 -7.71 2.62
CA VAL A 60 -4.91 -8.36 2.25
C VAL A 60 -6.10 -7.46 2.55
N GLY A 61 -6.12 -6.81 3.72
CA GLY A 61 -7.16 -5.85 4.10
C GLY A 61 -7.28 -4.69 3.11
N LEU A 62 -6.16 -4.09 2.70
CA LEU A 62 -6.13 -3.01 1.71
C LEU A 62 -6.65 -3.46 0.34
N VAL A 63 -6.22 -4.64 -0.12
CA VAL A 63 -6.67 -5.21 -1.42
C VAL A 63 -8.17 -5.49 -1.39
N LEU A 64 -8.67 -6.10 -0.31
CA LEU A 64 -10.09 -6.39 -0.15
C LEU A 64 -10.93 -5.12 -0.08
N LEU A 65 -10.46 -4.11 0.65
CA LEU A 65 -11.15 -2.83 0.77
C LEU A 65 -11.21 -2.10 -0.57
N GLY A 66 -10.09 -2.02 -1.30
CA GLY A 66 -10.06 -1.41 -2.64
C GLY A 66 -10.96 -2.15 -3.64
N THR A 67 -10.93 -3.48 -3.63
CA THR A 67 -11.81 -4.32 -4.46
C THR A 67 -13.28 -4.15 -4.07
N GLY A 68 -13.58 -4.08 -2.77
CA GLY A 68 -14.92 -3.83 -2.24
C GLY A 68 -15.48 -2.50 -2.72
N PHE A 69 -14.69 -1.42 -2.69
CA PHE A 69 -15.10 -0.13 -3.24
C PHE A 69 -15.33 -0.19 -4.75
N TYR A 70 -14.45 -0.85 -5.51
CA TYR A 70 -14.64 -1.02 -6.95
C TYR A 70 -15.96 -1.74 -7.27
N LEU A 71 -16.24 -2.86 -6.58
CA LEU A 71 -17.48 -3.60 -6.75
C LEU A 71 -18.70 -2.80 -6.30
N ALA A 72 -18.60 -2.10 -5.16
CA ALA A 72 -19.66 -1.25 -4.67
C ALA A 72 -20.02 -0.16 -5.69
N ILE A 73 -19.03 0.52 -6.27
CA ILE A 73 -19.29 1.50 -7.33
C ILE A 73 -19.92 0.81 -8.54
N ARG A 74 -19.37 -0.31 -9.00
CA ARG A 74 -19.87 -1.01 -10.20
C ARG A 74 -21.30 -1.53 -10.05
N VAL A 75 -21.74 -1.87 -8.83
CA VAL A 75 -23.08 -2.39 -8.55
C VAL A 75 -24.06 -1.29 -8.13
N LEU A 76 -23.66 -0.40 -7.21
CA LEU A 76 -24.54 0.63 -6.65
C LEU A 76 -24.77 1.78 -7.64
N LEU A 77 -23.76 2.19 -8.39
CA LEU A 77 -23.87 3.31 -9.32
C LEU A 77 -24.94 3.09 -10.40
N PRO A 78 -25.03 1.93 -11.10
CA PRO A 78 -26.12 1.71 -12.07
C PRO A 78 -27.50 1.55 -11.42
N ILE A 79 -27.59 1.16 -10.13
CA ILE A 79 -28.87 1.07 -9.41
C ILE A 79 -29.39 2.48 -9.06
N ILE A 80 -28.48 3.36 -8.63
CA ILE A 80 -28.84 4.70 -8.13
C ILE A 80 -29.01 5.69 -9.30
N ALA A 81 -28.11 5.62 -10.27
CA ALA A 81 -28.11 6.47 -11.46
C ALA A 81 -28.02 5.54 -12.68
N PRO A 82 -29.14 4.92 -13.09
CA PRO A 82 -29.18 4.21 -14.35
C PRO A 82 -28.85 5.21 -15.44
N LEU A 83 -27.67 5.05 -16.06
CA LEU A 83 -27.31 5.78 -17.27
C LEU A 83 -28.31 5.38 -18.34
N ASP A 84 -29.37 6.18 -18.49
CA ASP A 84 -30.13 6.24 -19.71
C ASP A 84 -29.15 6.58 -20.83
N ARG A 85 -29.18 5.77 -21.89
CA ARG A 85 -28.34 5.98 -23.07
C ARG A 85 -28.61 7.34 -23.70
#